data_AF-A0A842U3F0-F1
#
_entry.id   AF-A0A842U3F0-F1
#
_cell.length_a   1.000
_cell.length_b   1.000
_cell.length_c   1.000
_cell.angle_alpha   90.00
_cell.angle_beta   90.00
_cell.angle_gamma   90.00
#
_symmetry.space_group_name_H-M   'P 1'
#
loop_
_entity.id
_entity.type
_entity.pdbx_description
1 polymer ?
#
loop_
_entity_poly.entity_id
_entity_poly.type
_entity_poly.pdbx_seq_one_letter_code
_entity_poly.pdbx_strand_id
1 'polypeptide(L)'
;MNNSSKPNNTILCSTFHDPEFKLRHHLNSAMTKIQQSFSKKIVCCTPITSNKAISSLKELDFHVVLGRELIQVNNYNLALSAAINETNNPNNQRIFYVDFDRLIHWSNNYPDELLATIDQCKEVELLHIGRSERAFNTHPSTQKATENIVNEFGSKVLELKKPVDLISVCYSFTKNLGKKLLELAHTTYTGFYGAWPVILWRNAKTKKYIEVEGQEWETPDRFAEVIEKIGYESWLEEFQTPKEWEKRVKLLRECILEISQITNFEEKN
;
A
#
# COMPACT_ATOMS: atom_id res chain seq x y z
N MET A 1 20.19 22.95 19.39
CA MET A 1 20.98 21.97 18.61
C MET A 1 20.23 21.73 17.31
N ASN A 2 20.73 22.26 16.20
CA ASN A 2 20.11 22.10 14.89
C ASN A 2 20.39 20.68 14.39
N ASN A 3 19.42 19.77 14.56
CA ASN A 3 19.40 18.52 13.81
C ASN A 3 18.98 18.88 12.37
N SER A 4 19.96 19.23 11.54
CA SER A 4 19.78 19.18 10.09
C SER A 4 19.62 17.71 9.69
N SER A 5 18.39 17.19 9.77
CA SER A 5 18.05 15.86 9.28
C SER A 5 18.48 15.80 7.81
N LYS A 6 19.41 14.89 7.49
CA LYS A 6 19.72 14.59 6.09
C LYS A 6 18.40 14.32 5.36
N PRO A 7 18.21 14.82 4.13
CA PRO A 7 17.00 14.54 3.38
C PRO A 7 16.81 13.02 3.28
N ASN A 8 15.59 12.57 3.58
CA ASN A 8 15.26 11.15 3.60
C ASN A 8 15.31 10.61 2.18
N ASN A 9 16.22 9.69 1.87
CA ASN A 9 16.45 9.16 0.50
C ASN A 9 15.36 8.20 0.02
N THR A 10 14.18 8.26 0.64
CA THR A 10 13.02 7.44 0.32
C THR A 10 12.17 8.18 -0.71
N ILE A 11 11.73 7.46 -1.74
CA ILE A 11 10.83 7.92 -2.79
C ILE A 11 9.46 7.32 -2.49
N LEU A 12 8.47 8.16 -2.26
CA LEU A 12 7.07 7.71 -2.15
C LEU A 12 6.57 7.26 -3.51
N CYS A 13 6.01 6.06 -3.56
CA CYS A 13 5.26 5.49 -4.66
C CYS A 13 3.86 5.15 -4.17
N SER A 14 2.82 5.69 -4.80
CA SER A 14 1.47 5.53 -4.27
C SER A 14 0.43 5.52 -5.39
N THR A 15 -0.74 4.95 -5.10
CA THR A 15 -1.93 5.11 -5.93
C THR A 15 -3.03 5.81 -5.16
N PHE A 16 -3.84 6.60 -5.87
CA PHE A 16 -4.91 7.37 -5.26
C PHE A 16 -6.22 7.26 -6.02
N HIS A 17 -7.27 6.93 -5.27
CA HIS A 17 -8.64 6.89 -5.72
C HIS A 17 -9.50 7.75 -4.80
N ASP A 18 -9.87 8.94 -5.27
CA ASP A 18 -10.79 9.83 -4.55
C ASP A 18 -11.67 10.63 -5.53
N PRO A 19 -12.76 10.01 -6.01
CA PRO A 19 -13.63 10.62 -7.02
C PRO A 19 -14.34 11.89 -6.55
N GLU A 20 -14.55 12.01 -5.25
CA GLU A 20 -15.31 13.11 -4.63
C GLU A 20 -14.42 14.08 -3.83
N PHE A 21 -13.10 13.81 -3.77
CA PHE A 21 -12.13 14.53 -2.95
C PHE A 21 -12.47 14.57 -1.45
N LYS A 22 -12.99 13.47 -0.91
CA LYS A 22 -13.43 13.37 0.50
C LYS A 22 -12.28 13.53 1.48
N LEU A 23 -11.05 13.26 1.06
CA LEU A 23 -9.87 13.32 1.93
C LEU A 23 -9.18 14.70 1.96
N ARG A 24 -9.78 15.75 1.38
CA ARG A 24 -9.15 17.08 1.28
C ARG A 24 -8.60 17.60 2.62
N HIS A 25 -9.40 17.55 3.69
CA HIS A 25 -8.99 18.06 5.00
C HIS A 25 -7.89 17.21 5.65
N HIS A 26 -7.97 15.89 5.48
CA HIS A 26 -6.96 14.95 5.97
C HIS A 26 -5.63 15.11 5.22
N LEU A 27 -5.67 15.32 3.90
CA LEU A 27 -4.49 15.57 3.07
C LEU A 27 -3.73 16.83 3.52
N ASN A 28 -4.46 17.93 3.74
CA ASN A 28 -3.85 19.18 4.20
C ASN A 28 -3.13 19.02 5.55
N SER A 29 -3.74 18.26 6.46
CA SER A 29 -3.18 18.00 7.80
C SER A 29 -1.94 17.09 7.73
N ALA A 30 -1.96 16.09 6.85
CA ALA A 30 -0.88 15.13 6.67
C ALA A 30 0.35 15.71 5.97
N MET A 31 0.19 16.79 5.20
CA MET A 31 1.19 17.21 4.22
C MET A 31 2.55 17.53 4.83
N THR A 32 2.60 18.22 5.97
CA THR A 32 3.86 18.56 6.62
C THR A 32 4.70 17.30 6.90
N LYS A 33 4.06 16.24 7.38
CA LYS A 33 4.74 14.97 7.70
C LYS A 33 5.15 14.21 6.45
N ILE A 34 4.30 14.18 5.42
CA ILE A 34 4.63 13.55 4.13
C ILE A 34 5.82 14.27 3.47
N GLN A 35 5.88 15.61 3.50
CA GLN A 35 7.01 16.38 2.94
C GLN A 35 8.33 16.11 3.68
N GLN A 36 8.29 15.95 5.00
CA GLN A 36 9.47 15.60 5.80
C GLN A 36 9.94 14.16 5.56
N SER A 37 9.02 13.28 5.17
CA SER A 37 9.23 11.84 5.07
C SER A 37 9.89 11.41 3.76
N PHE A 38 9.65 12.11 2.64
CA PHE A 38 10.02 11.63 1.31
C PHE A 38 10.74 12.69 0.47
N SER A 39 11.89 12.30 -0.11
CA SER A 39 12.65 13.14 -1.04
C SER A 39 11.92 13.41 -2.37
N LYS A 40 11.08 12.47 -2.80
CA LYS A 40 10.26 12.53 -4.02
C LYS A 40 8.91 11.91 -3.73
N LYS A 41 7.86 12.49 -4.30
CA LYS A 41 6.47 12.14 -4.02
C LYS A 41 5.76 11.81 -5.32
N ILE A 42 5.45 10.54 -5.53
CA ILE A 42 4.83 10.06 -6.78
C ILE A 42 3.50 9.43 -6.43
N VAL A 43 2.45 9.90 -7.10
CA VAL A 43 1.08 9.40 -6.90
C VAL A 43 0.48 9.15 -8.27
N CYS A 44 0.02 7.92 -8.51
CA CYS A 44 -0.82 7.60 -9.65
C CYS A 44 -2.29 7.77 -9.29
N CYS A 45 -2.96 8.75 -9.89
CA CYS A 45 -4.39 8.95 -9.74
C CYS A 45 -5.15 8.05 -10.70
N THR A 46 -6.15 7.32 -10.20
CA THR A 46 -7.07 6.55 -11.07
C THR A 46 -7.86 7.46 -12.01
N PRO A 47 -8.40 6.97 -13.14
CA PRO A 47 -9.11 7.78 -14.14
C PRO A 47 -10.29 8.61 -13.61
N ILE A 48 -10.90 8.17 -12.50
CA ILE A 48 -12.06 8.85 -11.91
C ILE A 48 -11.71 9.69 -10.69
N THR A 49 -10.44 9.83 -10.33
CA THR A 49 -10.00 10.74 -9.28
C THR A 49 -10.36 12.16 -9.67
N SER A 50 -10.92 12.95 -8.74
CA SER A 50 -11.40 14.28 -9.09
C SER A 50 -10.29 15.21 -9.60
N ASN A 51 -10.61 16.09 -10.55
CA ASN A 51 -9.69 17.12 -11.02
C ASN A 51 -9.22 18.05 -9.89
N LYS A 52 -10.05 18.26 -8.86
CA LYS A 52 -9.70 19.06 -7.67
C LYS A 52 -8.62 18.38 -6.85
N ALA A 53 -8.75 17.08 -6.63
CA ALA A 53 -7.74 16.28 -5.94
C ALA A 53 -6.41 16.26 -6.72
N ILE A 54 -6.46 16.04 -8.04
CA ILE A 54 -5.29 16.07 -8.92
C ILE A 54 -4.58 17.43 -8.87
N SER A 55 -5.34 18.53 -8.94
CA SER A 55 -4.77 19.89 -8.89
C SER A 55 -4.11 20.17 -7.56
N SER A 56 -4.76 19.78 -6.46
CA SER A 56 -4.22 19.92 -5.10
C SER A 56 -2.90 19.14 -4.94
N LEU A 57 -2.82 17.90 -5.45
CA LEU A 57 -1.57 17.13 -5.43
C LEU A 57 -0.44 17.82 -6.19
N LYS A 58 -0.72 18.42 -7.36
CA LYS A 58 0.28 19.16 -8.13
C LYS A 58 0.76 20.42 -7.40
N GLU A 59 -0.16 21.17 -6.79
CA GLU A 59 0.16 22.34 -5.97
C GLU A 59 1.03 21.98 -4.77
N LEU A 60 0.89 20.75 -4.26
CA LEU A 60 1.68 20.17 -3.18
C LEU A 60 2.99 19.50 -3.63
N ASP A 61 3.43 19.75 -4.86
CA ASP A 61 4.69 19.24 -5.43
C ASP A 61 4.74 17.70 -5.50
N PHE A 62 3.61 17.06 -5.79
CA PHE A 62 3.58 15.66 -6.21
C PHE A 62 3.81 15.53 -7.71
N HIS A 63 4.65 14.56 -8.09
CA HIS A 63 4.65 14.04 -9.45
C HIS A 63 3.40 13.17 -9.62
N VAL A 64 2.38 13.75 -10.26
CA VAL A 64 1.12 13.06 -10.54
C VAL A 64 1.18 12.32 -11.88
N VAL A 65 0.96 11.01 -11.84
CA VAL A 65 0.76 10.15 -13.01
C VAL A 65 -0.74 9.86 -13.14
N LEU A 66 -1.26 9.85 -14.37
CA LEU A 66 -2.68 9.60 -14.61
C LEU A 66 -2.89 8.19 -15.13
N GLY A 67 -3.66 7.40 -14.37
CA GLY A 67 -4.20 6.14 -14.82
C GLY A 67 -5.14 6.35 -16.00
N ARG A 68 -5.11 5.43 -16.97
CA ARG A 68 -5.99 5.47 -18.15
C ARG A 68 -7.20 4.56 -18.04
N GLU A 69 -7.10 3.54 -17.19
CA GLU A 69 -8.09 2.48 -17.05
C GLU A 69 -8.37 2.20 -15.57
N LEU A 70 -9.57 1.69 -15.28
CA LEU A 70 -9.96 1.22 -13.95
C LEU A 70 -9.46 -0.22 -13.69
N ILE A 71 -8.24 -0.52 -14.14
CA ILE A 71 -7.53 -1.77 -13.91
C ILE A 71 -6.47 -1.49 -12.84
N GLN A 72 -6.61 -2.10 -11.66
CA GLN A 72 -5.79 -1.77 -10.48
C GLN A 72 -4.31 -1.98 -10.78
N VAL A 73 -3.92 -3.18 -11.21
CA VAL A 73 -2.52 -3.51 -11.51
C VAL A 73 -1.85 -2.53 -12.48
N ASN A 74 -2.57 -2.00 -13.47
CA ASN A 74 -2.03 -1.01 -14.42
C ASN A 74 -1.66 0.30 -13.73
N ASN A 75 -2.51 0.80 -12.82
CA ASN A 75 -2.23 2.02 -12.06
C ASN A 75 -1.07 1.84 -11.08
N TYR A 76 -0.97 0.67 -10.46
CA TYR A 76 0.16 0.32 -9.58
C TYR A 76 1.48 0.24 -10.37
N ASN A 77 1.47 -0.41 -11.53
CA ASN A 77 2.63 -0.48 -12.43
C ASN A 77 3.05 0.90 -12.97
N LEU A 78 2.08 1.80 -13.23
CA LEU A 78 2.37 3.18 -13.63
C LEU A 78 3.06 3.97 -12.50
N ALA A 79 2.55 3.91 -11.28
CA ALA A 79 3.19 4.53 -10.11
C ALA A 79 4.61 3.99 -9.91
N LEU A 80 4.77 2.67 -9.98
CA LEU A 80 6.04 1.99 -9.79
C LEU A 80 7.06 2.35 -10.88
N SER A 81 6.62 2.40 -12.14
CA SER A 81 7.47 2.80 -13.27
C SER A 81 7.99 4.22 -13.09
N ALA A 82 7.14 5.15 -12.66
CA ALA A 82 7.55 6.51 -12.35
C ALA A 82 8.57 6.55 -11.18
N ALA A 83 8.33 5.80 -10.10
CA ALA A 83 9.26 5.74 -8.97
C ALA A 83 10.63 5.15 -9.33
N ILE A 84 10.66 4.12 -10.17
CA ILE A 84 11.90 3.53 -10.68
C ILE A 84 12.67 4.55 -11.53
N ASN A 85 11.98 5.33 -12.35
CA ASN A 85 12.60 6.36 -13.20
C ASN A 85 13.18 7.52 -12.38
N GLU A 86 12.54 7.91 -11.29
CA GLU A 86 13.03 8.96 -10.37
C GLU A 86 14.17 8.46 -9.44
N THR A 87 14.42 7.15 -9.39
CA THR A 87 15.50 6.59 -8.59
C THR A 87 16.84 6.72 -9.31
N ASN A 88 17.65 7.70 -8.91
CA ASN A 88 18.94 8.04 -9.53
C ASN A 88 20.14 7.39 -8.82
N ASN A 89 20.04 7.14 -7.51
CA ASN A 89 21.07 6.46 -6.73
C ASN A 89 20.49 5.18 -6.10
N PRO A 90 20.44 4.07 -6.86
CA PRO A 90 19.75 2.84 -6.44
C PRO A 90 20.37 2.17 -5.20
N ASN A 91 21.62 2.48 -4.86
CA ASN A 91 22.26 1.95 -3.66
C ASN A 91 21.75 2.66 -2.39
N ASN A 92 21.47 3.96 -2.48
CA ASN A 92 21.15 4.79 -1.33
C ASN A 92 19.67 5.18 -1.24
N GLN A 93 18.89 4.95 -2.30
CA GLN A 93 17.47 5.27 -2.35
C GLN A 93 16.62 4.00 -2.21
N ARG A 94 15.41 4.20 -1.66
CA ARG A 94 14.39 3.16 -1.53
C ARG A 94 13.07 3.68 -2.08
N ILE A 95 12.31 2.80 -2.70
CA ILE A 95 10.94 3.06 -3.11
C ILE A 95 10.06 2.59 -1.97
N PHE A 96 9.23 3.48 -1.43
CA PHE A 96 8.25 3.18 -0.39
C PHE A 96 6.86 3.18 -1.01
N TYR A 97 6.30 1.99 -1.17
CA TYR A 97 4.95 1.80 -1.66
C TYR A 97 3.94 1.83 -0.50
N VAL A 98 2.89 2.62 -0.65
CA VAL A 98 1.71 2.63 0.22
C VAL A 98 0.52 3.25 -0.53
N ASP A 99 -0.70 2.78 -0.31
CA ASP A 99 -1.89 3.45 -0.84
C ASP A 99 -2.04 4.86 -0.24
N PHE A 100 -2.48 5.83 -1.04
CA PHE A 100 -2.32 7.23 -0.65
C PHE A 100 -3.23 7.64 0.51
N ASP A 101 -4.43 7.07 0.60
CA ASP A 101 -5.33 7.26 1.74
C ASP A 101 -4.78 6.64 3.02
N ARG A 102 -4.19 5.46 2.95
CA ARG A 102 -3.44 4.85 4.08
C ARG A 102 -2.29 5.74 4.53
N LEU A 103 -1.54 6.34 3.61
CA LEU A 103 -0.47 7.28 3.96
C LEU A 103 -1.01 8.54 4.65
N ILE A 104 -2.11 9.11 4.15
CA ILE A 104 -2.75 10.28 4.76
C ILE A 104 -3.17 9.94 6.19
N HIS A 105 -3.82 8.80 6.38
CA HIS A 105 -4.25 8.32 7.69
C HIS A 105 -3.06 8.11 8.64
N TRP A 106 -2.05 7.36 8.20
CA TRP A 106 -0.84 7.09 8.98
C TRP A 106 -0.15 8.40 9.40
N SER A 107 -0.01 9.34 8.48
CA SER A 107 0.63 10.64 8.73
C SER A 107 -0.10 11.48 9.77
N ASN A 108 -1.43 11.37 9.85
CA ASN A 108 -2.25 12.13 10.79
C ASN A 108 -2.29 11.47 12.18
N ASN A 109 -2.40 10.14 12.23
CA ASN A 109 -2.68 9.41 13.48
C ASN A 109 -1.44 8.81 14.14
N TYR A 110 -0.43 8.40 13.35
CA TYR A 110 0.81 7.79 13.86
C TYR A 110 2.05 8.37 13.16
N PRO A 111 2.24 9.71 13.17
CA PRO A 111 3.33 10.36 12.44
C PRO A 111 4.73 9.92 12.88
N ASP A 112 4.93 9.68 14.18
CA ASP A 112 6.23 9.27 14.70
C ASP A 112 6.57 7.82 14.32
N GLU A 113 5.55 6.94 14.26
CA GLU A 113 5.69 5.58 13.76
C GLU A 113 6.03 5.56 12.26
N LEU A 114 5.39 6.42 11.46
CA LEU A 114 5.71 6.58 10.04
C LEU A 114 7.18 6.99 9.87
N LEU A 115 7.64 8.00 10.59
CA LEU A 115 9.03 8.47 10.52
C LEU A 115 10.02 7.37 10.92
N ALA A 116 9.76 6.68 12.05
CA ALA A 116 10.58 5.58 12.52
C ALA A 116 10.59 4.39 11.54
N THR A 117 9.49 4.15 10.84
CA THR A 117 9.40 3.12 9.80
C THR A 117 10.24 3.49 8.59
N ILE A 118 10.17 4.74 8.13
CA ILE A 118 10.95 5.19 6.98
C ILE A 118 12.45 5.16 7.29
N ASP A 119 12.86 5.46 8.52
CA ASP A 119 14.26 5.36 8.92
C ASP A 119 14.83 3.95 8.78
N GLN A 120 14.01 2.91 8.94
CA GLN A 120 14.39 1.50 8.78
C GLN A 120 14.51 1.07 7.31
N CYS A 121 13.90 1.79 6.37
CA CYS A 121 13.87 1.42 4.95
C CYS A 121 15.26 1.22 4.34
N LYS A 122 16.25 2.00 4.80
CA LYS A 122 17.63 1.98 4.27
C LYS A 122 18.45 0.75 4.70
N GLU A 123 18.00 0.02 5.72
CA GLU A 123 18.76 -1.07 6.34
C GLU A 123 18.77 -2.36 5.51
N VAL A 124 17.74 -2.56 4.69
CA VAL A 124 17.48 -3.81 3.97
C VAL A 124 17.13 -3.54 2.50
N GLU A 125 17.22 -4.56 1.66
CA GLU A 125 16.71 -4.50 0.29
C GLU A 125 15.18 -4.50 0.25
N LEU A 126 14.54 -5.18 1.20
CA LEU A 126 13.09 -5.24 1.39
C LEU A 126 12.71 -5.06 2.87
N LEU A 127 11.91 -4.04 3.15
CA LEU A 127 11.14 -3.93 4.38
C LEU A 127 9.67 -4.17 4.04
N HIS A 128 9.13 -5.31 4.48
CA HIS A 128 7.70 -5.61 4.40
C HIS A 128 7.02 -5.06 5.65
N ILE A 129 5.98 -4.25 5.47
CA ILE A 129 5.29 -3.57 6.57
C ILE A 129 3.85 -4.07 6.65
N GLY A 130 3.59 -4.95 7.61
CA GLY A 130 2.26 -5.48 7.90
C GLY A 130 1.50 -4.63 8.91
N ARG A 131 0.18 -4.80 8.98
CA ARG A 131 -0.63 -4.29 10.11
C ARG A 131 -0.33 -5.11 11.35
N SER A 132 -0.23 -4.44 12.50
CA SER A 132 -0.28 -5.14 13.79
C SER A 132 -1.60 -5.88 13.95
N GLU A 133 -1.66 -6.83 14.90
CA GLU A 133 -2.90 -7.53 15.21
C GLU A 133 -4.05 -6.57 15.56
N ARG A 134 -3.75 -5.50 16.33
CA ARG A 134 -4.76 -4.48 16.67
C ARG A 134 -5.21 -3.73 15.42
N ALA A 135 -4.27 -3.19 14.63
CA ALA A 135 -4.58 -2.44 13.42
C ALA A 135 -5.34 -3.27 12.39
N PHE A 136 -4.98 -4.53 12.19
CA PHE A 136 -5.72 -5.46 11.34
C PHE A 136 -7.14 -5.66 11.84
N ASN A 137 -7.33 -5.79 13.17
CA ASN A 137 -8.65 -6.01 13.77
C ASN A 137 -9.63 -4.84 13.62
N THR A 138 -9.16 -3.63 13.34
CA THR A 138 -10.03 -2.47 13.03
C THR A 138 -10.78 -2.60 11.70
N HIS A 139 -10.33 -3.46 10.79
CA HIS A 139 -10.93 -3.63 9.48
C HIS A 139 -12.26 -4.42 9.55
N PRO A 140 -13.16 -4.24 8.56
CA PRO A 140 -14.42 -4.97 8.50
C PRO A 140 -14.20 -6.48 8.35
N SER A 141 -15.17 -7.27 8.82
CA SER A 141 -15.14 -8.73 8.74
C SER A 141 -14.99 -9.26 7.31
N THR A 142 -15.60 -8.58 6.33
CA THR A 142 -15.46 -8.86 4.89
C THR A 142 -14.00 -8.89 4.45
N GLN A 143 -13.22 -7.93 4.95
CA GLN A 143 -11.81 -7.81 4.68
C GLN A 143 -11.00 -8.81 5.50
N LYS A 144 -11.17 -8.82 6.83
CA LYS A 144 -10.37 -9.69 7.71
C LYS A 144 -10.48 -11.16 7.34
N ALA A 145 -11.70 -11.65 7.07
CA ALA A 145 -11.92 -13.05 6.75
C ALA A 145 -11.22 -13.49 5.45
N THR A 146 -11.26 -12.64 4.42
CA THR A 146 -10.66 -12.94 3.13
C THR A 146 -9.14 -12.76 3.14
N GLU A 147 -8.64 -11.69 3.77
CA GLU A 147 -7.21 -11.41 3.82
C GLU A 147 -6.44 -12.38 4.71
N ASN A 148 -7.04 -12.87 5.81
CA ASN A 148 -6.44 -13.92 6.63
C ASN A 148 -6.09 -15.18 5.82
N ILE A 149 -6.95 -15.57 4.88
CA ILE A 149 -6.71 -16.75 4.04
C ILE A 149 -5.52 -16.50 3.10
N VAL A 150 -5.44 -15.31 2.47
CA VAL A 150 -4.30 -14.95 1.61
C VAL A 150 -3.01 -14.89 2.42
N ASN A 151 -3.05 -14.28 3.60
CA ASN A 151 -1.93 -14.15 4.52
C ASN A 151 -1.39 -15.51 4.95
N GLU A 152 -2.27 -16.44 5.34
CA GLU A 152 -1.88 -17.80 5.70
C GLU A 152 -1.28 -18.55 4.50
N PHE A 153 -1.97 -18.52 3.34
CA PHE A 153 -1.53 -19.22 2.14
C PHE A 153 -0.16 -18.72 1.66
N GLY A 154 0.00 -17.41 1.47
CA GLY A 154 1.25 -16.84 1.00
C GLY A 154 2.39 -16.99 2.01
N SER A 155 2.10 -16.95 3.32
CA SER A 155 3.12 -17.22 4.35
C SER A 155 3.63 -18.67 4.29
N LYS A 156 2.75 -19.64 4.03
CA LYS A 156 3.15 -21.05 3.81
C LYS A 156 3.98 -21.21 2.54
N VAL A 157 3.57 -20.56 1.45
CA VAL A 157 4.31 -20.53 0.17
C VAL A 157 5.72 -19.92 0.30
N LEU A 158 5.89 -19.02 1.27
CA LEU A 158 7.17 -18.40 1.62
C LEU A 158 7.92 -19.14 2.75
N GLU A 159 7.40 -20.27 3.21
CA GLU A 159 7.98 -21.09 4.29
C GLU A 159 8.23 -20.30 5.59
N LEU A 160 7.35 -19.34 5.89
CA LEU A 160 7.44 -18.53 7.11
C LEU A 160 6.96 -19.33 8.32
N LYS A 161 7.63 -19.12 9.46
CA LYS A 161 7.31 -19.83 10.72
C LYS A 161 5.92 -19.50 11.26
N LYS A 162 5.41 -18.30 10.97
CA LYS A 162 4.09 -17.82 11.35
C LYS A 162 3.46 -17.05 10.18
N PRO A 163 2.13 -17.02 10.07
CA PRO A 163 1.46 -16.09 9.18
C PRO A 163 1.89 -14.66 9.46
N VAL A 164 2.12 -13.91 8.39
CA VAL A 164 2.36 -12.46 8.42
C VAL A 164 1.28 -11.76 7.61
N ASP A 165 1.05 -10.47 7.88
CA ASP A 165 0.13 -9.66 7.09
C ASP A 165 0.77 -9.33 5.75
N LEU A 166 0.55 -10.21 4.78
CA LEU A 166 1.23 -10.25 3.50
C LEU A 166 0.68 -9.23 2.51
N ILE A 167 -0.63 -8.94 2.60
CA ILE A 167 -1.35 -8.10 1.64
C ILE A 167 -1.78 -6.75 2.25
N SER A 168 -1.00 -6.24 3.20
CA SER A 168 -1.10 -4.85 3.68
C SER A 168 -0.79 -3.81 2.58
N VAL A 169 -0.12 -4.25 1.51
CA VAL A 169 0.32 -3.43 0.37
C VAL A 169 1.20 -2.26 0.81
N CYS A 170 2.01 -2.46 1.85
CA CYS A 170 2.98 -1.48 2.32
C CYS A 170 4.39 -2.07 2.37
N TYR A 171 5.29 -1.51 1.56
CA TYR A 171 6.63 -2.05 1.38
C TYR A 171 7.65 -0.92 1.17
N SER A 172 8.88 -1.14 1.61
CA SER A 172 10.04 -0.42 1.07
C SER A 172 10.97 -1.39 0.37
N PHE A 173 11.39 -1.05 -0.85
CA PHE A 173 12.25 -1.92 -1.64
C PHE A 173 13.21 -1.16 -2.55
N THR A 174 14.24 -1.85 -3.04
CA THR A 174 15.22 -1.28 -4.00
C THR A 174 14.65 -1.16 -5.41
N LYS A 175 15.27 -0.30 -6.23
CA LYS A 175 14.96 -0.17 -7.66
C LYS A 175 14.95 -1.51 -8.40
N ASN A 176 15.88 -2.41 -8.07
CA ASN A 176 16.00 -3.71 -8.73
C ASN A 176 14.82 -4.64 -8.41
N LEU A 177 14.35 -4.63 -7.16
CA LEU A 177 13.14 -5.36 -6.78
C LEU A 177 11.90 -4.76 -7.46
N GLY A 178 11.81 -3.43 -7.55
CA GLY A 178 10.75 -2.77 -8.31
C GLY A 178 10.72 -3.17 -9.79
N LYS A 179 11.88 -3.30 -10.45
CA LYS A 179 11.96 -3.79 -11.83
C LYS A 179 11.42 -5.21 -11.97
N LYS A 180 11.75 -6.10 -11.02
CA LYS A 180 11.23 -7.48 -11.00
C LYS A 180 9.71 -7.54 -10.89
N LEU A 181 9.08 -6.58 -10.19
CA LEU A 181 7.62 -6.49 -10.14
C LEU A 181 7.03 -6.10 -11.50
N LEU A 182 7.66 -5.18 -12.23
CA LEU A 182 7.21 -4.78 -13.57
C LEU A 182 7.40 -5.86 -14.64
N GLU A 183 8.26 -6.85 -14.39
CA GLU A 183 8.46 -8.02 -15.26
C GLU A 183 7.35 -9.07 -15.09
N LEU A 184 6.49 -8.95 -14.06
CA LEU A 184 5.40 -9.90 -13.83
C LEU A 184 4.27 -9.70 -14.83
N ALA A 185 3.92 -10.77 -15.54
CA ALA A 185 2.70 -10.85 -16.31
C ALA A 185 1.55 -11.26 -15.38
N HIS A 186 0.66 -10.32 -15.10
CA HIS A 186 -0.54 -10.59 -14.30
C HIS A 186 -1.69 -11.07 -15.21
N THR A 187 -2.37 -12.11 -14.75
CA THR A 187 -3.56 -12.69 -15.43
C THR A 187 -4.87 -12.18 -14.83
N THR A 188 -4.79 -11.47 -13.70
CA THR A 188 -5.92 -10.92 -12.94
C THR A 188 -5.71 -9.43 -12.64
N TYR A 189 -6.76 -8.74 -12.14
CA TYR A 189 -6.70 -7.29 -11.92
C TYR A 189 -6.18 -6.91 -10.53
N THR A 190 -6.43 -7.75 -9.52
CA THR A 190 -6.11 -7.50 -8.11
C THR A 190 -5.21 -8.56 -7.49
N GLY A 191 -4.98 -9.69 -8.17
CA GLY A 191 -4.15 -10.76 -7.59
C GLY A 191 -2.68 -10.39 -7.42
N PHE A 192 -2.22 -9.30 -8.06
CA PHE A 192 -0.90 -8.72 -7.82
C PHE A 192 -0.66 -8.40 -6.33
N TYR A 193 -1.71 -8.09 -5.55
CA TYR A 193 -1.59 -7.90 -4.10
C TYR A 193 -0.96 -9.11 -3.41
N GLY A 194 -1.30 -10.33 -3.84
CA GLY A 194 -0.69 -11.56 -3.35
C GLY A 194 0.65 -11.88 -3.99
N ALA A 195 0.82 -11.63 -5.30
CA ALA A 195 2.04 -11.98 -6.01
C ALA A 195 3.25 -11.09 -5.66
N TRP A 196 3.05 -9.78 -5.56
CA TRP A 196 4.12 -8.83 -5.26
C TRP A 196 4.92 -9.17 -4.00
N PRO A 197 4.31 -9.37 -2.81
CA PRO A 197 5.06 -9.68 -1.60
C PRO A 197 5.84 -10.98 -1.73
N VAL A 198 5.32 -11.99 -2.44
CA VAL A 198 6.04 -13.25 -2.69
C VAL A 198 7.27 -13.02 -3.57
N ILE A 199 7.14 -12.27 -4.65
CA ILE A 199 8.25 -11.95 -5.56
C ILE A 199 9.31 -11.10 -4.86
N LEU A 200 8.90 -10.07 -4.15
CA LEU A 200 9.79 -9.24 -3.34
C LEU A 200 10.57 -10.10 -2.33
N TRP A 201 9.87 -10.93 -1.55
CA TRP A 201 10.47 -11.73 -0.48
C TRP A 201 11.49 -12.74 -0.99
N ARG A 202 11.16 -13.44 -2.09
CA ARG A 202 12.05 -14.45 -2.69
C ARG A 202 13.29 -13.83 -3.33
N ASN A 203 13.17 -12.63 -3.89
CA ASN A 203 14.26 -11.99 -4.63
C ASN A 203 15.13 -11.05 -3.79
N ALA A 204 14.69 -10.64 -2.61
CA ALA A 204 15.47 -9.80 -1.70
C ALA A 204 16.54 -10.62 -0.93
N LYS A 205 17.79 -10.15 -0.98
CA LYS A 205 18.92 -10.73 -0.26
C LYS A 205 18.87 -10.41 1.23
N THR A 206 18.59 -9.15 1.55
CA THR A 206 18.34 -8.69 2.93
C THR A 206 16.90 -8.24 3.04
N LYS A 207 16.18 -8.80 4.01
CA LYS A 207 14.75 -8.56 4.17
C LYS A 207 14.35 -8.56 5.64
N LYS A 208 13.36 -7.74 5.96
CA LYS A 208 12.77 -7.62 7.29
C LYS A 208 11.25 -7.50 7.14
N TYR A 209 10.53 -8.06 8.11
CA TYR A 209 9.10 -7.82 8.29
C TYR A 209 8.90 -7.07 9.61
N ILE A 210 8.06 -6.05 9.60
CA ILE A 210 7.62 -5.32 10.80
C ILE A 210 6.11 -5.16 10.79
N GLU A 211 5.54 -4.91 11.96
CA GLU A 211 4.13 -4.63 12.16
C GLU A 211 3.97 -3.19 12.65
N VAL A 212 2.94 -2.49 12.16
CA VAL A 212 2.69 -1.08 12.46
C VAL A 212 1.22 -0.84 12.79
N GLU A 213 0.95 0.19 13.58
CA GLU A 213 -0.39 0.62 13.97
C GLU A 213 -1.05 1.53 12.93
N GLY A 214 -0.27 2.38 12.26
CA GLY A 214 -0.81 3.39 11.34
C GLY A 214 -1.35 2.88 10.02
N GLN A 215 -1.37 1.55 9.84
CA GLN A 215 -2.08 0.87 8.76
C GLN A 215 -3.48 0.37 9.18
N GLU A 216 -4.01 0.87 10.30
CA GLU A 216 -5.40 0.65 10.71
C GLU A 216 -6.40 1.18 9.67
N TRP A 217 -7.67 0.81 9.84
CA TRP A 217 -8.68 0.99 8.80
C TRP A 217 -9.00 2.47 8.58
N GLU A 218 -8.56 2.98 7.42
CA GLU A 218 -8.63 4.40 7.06
C GLU A 218 -9.93 4.82 6.37
N THR A 219 -10.70 3.86 5.84
CA THR A 219 -11.93 4.15 5.09
C THR A 219 -12.93 5.04 5.85
N PRO A 220 -13.14 4.90 7.18
CA PRO A 220 -14.01 5.78 7.96
C PRO A 220 -13.69 7.28 7.83
N ASP A 221 -12.43 7.66 7.57
CA ASP A 221 -12.01 9.06 7.39
C ASP A 221 -12.81 9.76 6.27
N ARG A 222 -13.25 9.01 5.26
CA ARG A 222 -14.03 9.52 4.13
C ARG A 222 -15.50 9.75 4.48
N PHE A 223 -15.98 9.21 5.59
CA PHE A 223 -17.40 9.13 5.94
C PHE A 223 -17.71 9.73 7.32
N ALA A 224 -16.81 10.53 7.88
CA ALA A 224 -16.97 11.15 9.20
C ALA A 224 -18.35 11.80 9.41
N GLU A 225 -18.81 12.61 8.44
CA GLU A 225 -20.13 13.26 8.52
C GLU A 225 -21.32 12.30 8.47
N VAL A 226 -21.17 11.14 7.80
CA VAL A 226 -22.22 10.12 7.74
C VAL A 226 -22.24 9.35 9.06
N ILE A 227 -21.06 8.94 9.53
CA ILE A 227 -20.86 8.22 10.79
C ILE A 227 -21.37 9.06 11.97
N GLU A 228 -21.16 10.38 11.98
CA GLU A 228 -21.69 11.27 13.02
C GLU A 228 -23.23 11.25 13.07
N LYS A 229 -23.89 11.06 11.93
CA LYS A 229 -25.37 11.07 11.82
C LYS A 229 -26.01 9.74 12.17
N ILE A 230 -25.43 8.63 11.71
CA ILE A 230 -26.05 7.29 11.83
C ILE A 230 -25.35 6.37 12.82
N GLY A 231 -24.16 6.75 13.30
CA GLY A 231 -23.32 5.92 14.16
C GLY A 231 -22.41 4.98 13.36
N TYR A 232 -21.27 4.64 13.95
CA TYR A 232 -20.25 3.80 13.31
C TYR A 232 -20.75 2.39 13.00
N GLU A 233 -21.44 1.74 13.94
CA GLU A 233 -21.93 0.37 13.76
C GLU A 233 -22.94 0.28 12.61
N SER A 234 -23.92 1.20 12.54
CA SER A 234 -24.88 1.24 11.44
C SER A 234 -24.22 1.53 10.09
N TRP A 235 -23.26 2.46 10.05
CA TRP A 235 -22.48 2.69 8.84
C TRP A 235 -21.66 1.46 8.42
N LEU A 236 -21.07 0.75 9.38
CA LEU A 236 -20.28 -0.46 9.13
C LEU A 236 -21.15 -1.62 8.61
N GLU A 237 -22.39 -1.74 9.08
CA GLU A 237 -23.38 -2.67 8.54
C GLU A 237 -23.73 -2.32 7.08
N GLU A 238 -23.94 -1.04 6.78
CA GLU A 238 -24.18 -0.56 5.40
C GLU A 238 -22.96 -0.75 4.49
N PHE A 239 -21.75 -0.74 5.03
CA PHE A 239 -20.52 -0.97 4.27
C PHE A 239 -20.36 -2.45 3.89
N GLN A 240 -20.67 -3.38 4.80
CA GLN A 240 -20.41 -4.81 4.66
C GLN A 240 -21.49 -5.57 3.88
N THR A 241 -21.92 -5.00 2.76
CA THR A 241 -22.97 -5.58 1.89
C THR A 241 -22.55 -6.91 1.23
N PRO A 242 -23.50 -7.70 0.71
CA PRO A 242 -23.20 -8.86 -0.13
C PRO A 242 -22.30 -8.53 -1.34
N LYS A 243 -22.42 -7.31 -1.90
CA LYS A 243 -21.57 -6.86 -3.01
C LYS A 243 -20.12 -6.61 -2.56
N GLU A 244 -19.91 -6.10 -1.36
CA GLU A 244 -18.56 -5.97 -0.80
C GLU A 244 -17.97 -7.36 -0.52
N TRP A 245 -18.77 -8.32 -0.02
CA TRP A 245 -18.35 -9.72 0.07
C TRP A 245 -17.93 -10.32 -1.27
N GLU A 246 -18.74 -10.13 -2.33
CA GLU A 246 -18.40 -10.61 -3.68
C GLU A 246 -17.06 -10.05 -4.16
N LYS A 247 -16.84 -8.73 -3.97
CA LYS A 247 -15.58 -8.07 -4.30
C LYS A 247 -14.40 -8.65 -3.51
N ARG A 248 -14.55 -8.87 -2.21
CA ARG A 248 -13.48 -9.41 -1.35
C ARG A 248 -13.16 -10.87 -1.64
N VAL A 249 -14.17 -11.70 -1.91
CA VAL A 249 -13.99 -13.09 -2.34
C VAL A 249 -13.30 -13.16 -3.71
N LYS A 250 -13.65 -12.25 -4.64
CA LYS A 250 -12.94 -12.13 -5.92
C LYS A 250 -11.47 -11.78 -5.71
N LEU A 251 -11.14 -10.81 -4.86
CA LEU A 251 -9.75 -10.44 -4.53
C LEU A 251 -8.99 -11.63 -3.96
N LEU A 252 -9.57 -12.34 -2.98
CA LEU A 252 -9.00 -13.57 -2.42
C LEU A 252 -8.66 -14.60 -3.51
N ARG A 253 -9.62 -14.89 -4.39
CA ARG A 253 -9.44 -15.83 -5.49
C ARG A 253 -8.31 -15.40 -6.42
N GLU A 254 -8.29 -14.12 -6.83
CA GLU A 254 -7.26 -13.58 -7.71
C GLU A 254 -5.87 -13.65 -7.07
N CYS A 255 -5.75 -13.34 -5.77
CA CYS A 255 -4.49 -13.44 -5.03
C CYS A 255 -3.96 -14.88 -5.00
N ILE A 256 -4.82 -15.85 -4.67
CA ILE A 256 -4.42 -17.28 -4.64
C ILE A 256 -3.97 -17.72 -6.04
N LEU A 257 -4.71 -17.34 -7.09
CA LEU A 257 -4.36 -17.71 -8.47
C LEU A 257 -2.99 -17.17 -8.88
N GLU A 258 -2.73 -15.88 -8.67
CA GLU A 258 -1.46 -15.26 -9.04
C GLU A 258 -0.30 -15.84 -8.22
N ILE A 259 -0.46 -15.99 -6.90
CA ILE A 259 0.55 -16.65 -6.04
C ILE A 259 0.87 -18.04 -6.61
N SER A 260 -0.15 -18.84 -6.91
CA SER A 260 0.03 -20.20 -7.41
C SER A 260 0.80 -20.25 -8.74
N GLN A 261 0.51 -19.32 -9.66
CA GLN A 261 1.18 -19.21 -10.95
C GLN A 261 2.66 -18.87 -10.81
N ILE A 262 3.01 -17.93 -9.93
CA ILE A 262 4.40 -17.51 -9.75
C ILE A 262 5.22 -18.50 -8.92
N THR A 263 4.58 -19.42 -8.21
CA THR A 263 5.27 -20.34 -7.32
C THR A 263 5.51 -21.71 -7.89
N ASN A 264 4.91 -22.06 -9.05
CA ASN A 264 4.95 -23.39 -9.68
C ASN A 264 5.02 -24.48 -8.62
N PHE A 265 3.87 -24.90 -8.08
CA PHE A 265 3.81 -26.04 -7.17
C PHE A 265 4.28 -27.30 -7.91
N GLU A 266 5.60 -27.47 -8.03
CA GLU A 266 6.18 -28.72 -8.46
C GLU A 266 5.80 -29.74 -7.39
N GLU A 267 5.01 -30.74 -7.78
CA GLU A 267 4.76 -31.91 -6.96
C GLU A 267 6.12 -32.52 -6.63
N LYS A 268 6.60 -32.27 -5.40
CA LYS A 268 7.64 -33.10 -4.80
C LYS A 268 6.99 -34.46 -4.54
N ASN A 269 7.01 -35.31 -5.56
CA ASN A 269 6.77 -36.74 -5.45
C ASN A 269 7.87 -37.40 -4.61
#